data_AF-A0A8J6Z2Y3-F1
#
_entry.id   AF-A0A8J6Z2Y3-F1
#
_cell.length_a   1.000
_cell.length_b   1.000
_cell.length_c   1.000
_cell.angle_alpha   90.00
_cell.angle_beta   90.00
_cell.angle_gamma   90.00
#
_symmetry.space_group_name_H-M   'P 1'
#
loop_
_entity.id
_entity.type
_entity.pdbx_description
1 polymer ?
#
loop_
_entity_poly.entity_id
_entity_poly.type
_entity_poly.pdbx_seq_one_letter_code
_entity_poly.pdbx_strand_id
1 'polypeptide(L)'
;MAKEDKFADEMLTDDELDGVAGGNCYETANDSRFLNSLNCSTDRYGATRIYFTGKAKRESIQGAWAKVGIDAKIHRNIDTGNEYYLNGQQITQEEARQHAMNVTGHHMSESDWKW
;
A
#
# COMPACT_ATOMS: atom_id res chain seq x y z
N MET A 1 -17.74 9.36 49.25
CA MET A 1 -17.79 9.07 47.80
C MET A 1 -16.78 9.99 47.12
N ALA A 2 -15.55 9.51 46.92
CA ALA A 2 -14.57 10.19 46.07
C ALA A 2 -14.65 9.54 44.68
N LYS A 3 -14.83 10.36 43.65
CA LYS A 3 -14.86 9.92 42.25
C LYS A 3 -13.42 9.57 41.86
N GLU A 4 -13.19 8.32 41.49
CA GLU A 4 -11.93 7.89 40.88
C GLU A 4 -11.82 8.52 39.49
N ASP A 5 -10.77 9.32 39.29
CA ASP A 5 -10.34 9.79 37.98
C ASP A 5 -9.93 8.59 37.13
N LYS A 6 -10.84 8.16 36.25
CA LYS A 6 -10.54 7.20 35.17
C LYS A 6 -9.94 7.93 33.98
N PHE A 7 -8.70 8.37 34.11
CA PHE A 7 -7.83 8.45 32.94
C PHE A 7 -7.00 7.17 32.94
N ALA A 8 -7.66 6.07 32.54
CA ALA A 8 -6.94 4.90 32.09
C ALA A 8 -6.17 5.33 30.85
N ASP A 9 -4.85 5.29 30.97
CA ASP A 9 -3.87 5.48 29.93
C ASP A 9 -4.05 4.34 28.91
N GLU A 10 -5.11 4.42 28.09
CA GLU A 10 -5.31 3.56 26.93
C GLU A 10 -4.24 3.95 25.91
N MET A 11 -3.04 3.38 26.08
CA MET A 11 -2.03 3.40 25.04
C MET A 11 -2.66 2.79 23.80
N LEU A 12 -2.81 3.61 22.75
CA LEU A 12 -3.23 3.16 21.43
C LEU A 12 -2.36 1.96 21.04
N THR A 13 -3.00 0.91 20.54
CA THR A 13 -2.28 -0.26 20.01
C THR A 13 -1.37 0.17 18.85
N ASP A 14 -0.32 -0.60 18.55
CA ASP A 14 0.58 -0.30 17.42
C ASP A 14 -0.21 -0.12 16.11
N ASP A 15 -1.30 -0.88 15.93
CA ASP A 15 -2.24 -0.78 14.80
C ASP A 15 -3.04 0.54 14.75
N GLU A 16 -3.29 1.15 15.91
CA GLU A 16 -3.98 2.44 16.07
C GLU A 16 -3.01 3.62 15.95
N LEU A 17 -1.77 3.48 16.45
CA LEU A 17 -0.69 4.45 16.22
C LEU A 17 -0.30 4.52 14.73
N ASP A 18 -0.25 3.37 14.06
CA ASP A 18 -0.10 3.26 12.61
C ASP A 18 -1.21 3.97 11.82
N GLY A 19 -2.36 4.25 12.45
CA GLY A 19 -3.49 4.98 11.85
C GLY A 19 -3.31 6.49 11.77
N VAL A 20 -2.36 7.09 12.50
CA VAL A 20 -2.23 8.55 12.67
C VAL A 20 -1.19 9.18 11.73
N ALA A 21 -0.22 8.40 11.23
CA ALA A 21 0.97 8.95 10.58
C ALA A 21 0.86 9.22 9.07
N GLY A 22 -0.26 8.93 8.40
CA GLY A 22 -0.41 9.19 6.96
C GLY A 22 0.37 8.24 6.06
N GLY A 23 1.54 7.75 6.48
CA GLY A 23 2.26 6.60 5.94
C GLY A 23 2.61 6.63 4.46
N ASN A 24 3.02 5.46 3.95
CA ASN A 24 3.19 5.16 2.53
C ASN A 24 1.90 5.23 1.70
N CYS A 25 0.88 5.98 2.13
CA CYS A 25 -0.36 6.13 1.37
C CYS A 25 -0.10 6.73 -0.01
N TYR A 26 0.95 7.54 -0.19
CA TYR A 26 1.37 8.04 -1.50
C TYR A 26 1.94 6.94 -2.39
N GLU A 27 2.85 6.13 -1.87
CA GLU A 27 3.45 5.01 -2.60
C GLU A 27 2.37 3.97 -2.97
N THR A 28 1.52 3.64 -2.01
CA THR A 28 0.37 2.75 -2.17
C THR A 28 -0.65 3.29 -3.18
N ALA A 29 -0.88 4.61 -3.19
CA ALA A 29 -1.72 5.24 -4.20
C ALA A 29 -1.12 5.08 -5.59
N ASN A 30 0.19 5.28 -5.73
CA ASN A 30 0.88 5.09 -7.00
C ASN A 30 0.78 3.65 -7.50
N ASP A 31 0.94 2.67 -6.62
CA ASP A 31 0.73 1.26 -6.96
C ASP A 31 -0.68 1.00 -7.46
N SER A 32 -1.69 1.53 -6.76
CA SER A 32 -3.08 1.35 -7.19
C SER A 32 -3.34 1.92 -8.59
N ARG A 33 -2.71 3.06 -8.93
CA ARG A 33 -2.84 3.68 -10.26
C ARG A 33 -2.12 2.87 -11.32
N PHE A 34 -0.88 2.48 -11.04
CA PHE A 34 -0.08 1.64 -11.93
C PHE A 34 -0.79 0.32 -12.23
N LEU A 35 -1.21 -0.42 -11.20
CA LEU A 35 -1.88 -1.72 -11.35
C LEU A 35 -3.25 -1.59 -12.02
N ASN A 36 -3.99 -0.51 -11.74
CA ASN A 36 -5.23 -0.25 -12.46
C ASN A 36 -4.98 -0.01 -13.95
N SER A 37 -4.03 0.86 -14.31
CA SER A 37 -3.66 1.12 -15.70
C SER A 37 -3.10 -0.12 -16.40
N LEU A 38 -2.37 -0.96 -15.67
CA LEU A 38 -1.69 -2.14 -16.23
C LEU A 38 -2.69 -3.25 -16.61
N ASN A 39 -3.62 -3.58 -15.71
CA ASN A 39 -4.47 -4.77 -15.87
C ASN A 39 -5.83 -4.66 -15.16
N CYS A 40 -6.24 -3.47 -14.71
CA CYS A 40 -7.50 -3.24 -14.00
C CYS A 40 -7.70 -4.14 -12.75
N SER A 41 -6.62 -4.63 -12.14
CA SER A 41 -6.71 -5.61 -11.03
C SER A 41 -7.12 -5.04 -9.68
N THR A 42 -7.11 -3.72 -9.56
CA THR A 42 -7.55 -2.91 -8.40
C THR A 42 -8.15 -1.60 -8.91
N ASP A 43 -8.93 -0.88 -8.10
CA ASP A 43 -9.30 0.50 -8.45
C ASP A 43 -8.12 1.45 -8.24
N ARG A 44 -8.27 2.68 -8.76
CA ARG A 44 -7.39 3.81 -8.47
C ARG A 44 -7.78 4.43 -7.13
N TYR A 45 -6.83 4.52 -6.21
CA TYR A 45 -7.03 5.16 -4.91
C TYR A 45 -6.15 6.38 -4.75
N GLY A 46 -6.70 7.45 -4.16
CA GLY A 46 -5.91 8.59 -3.69
C GLY A 46 -5.32 8.30 -2.31
N ALA A 47 -4.21 8.95 -1.98
CA ALA A 47 -3.53 8.79 -0.69
C ALA A 47 -4.49 9.00 0.50
N THR A 48 -5.33 10.04 0.44
CA THR A 48 -6.37 10.30 1.46
C THR A 48 -7.36 9.15 1.63
N ARG A 49 -7.74 8.49 0.54
CA ARG A 49 -8.66 7.34 0.60
C ARG A 49 -7.99 6.13 1.23
N ILE A 50 -6.72 5.88 0.90
CA ILE A 50 -5.92 4.83 1.52
C ILE A 50 -5.71 5.12 3.00
N TYR A 51 -5.52 6.38 3.39
CA TYR A 51 -5.39 6.76 4.79
C TYR A 51 -6.66 6.40 5.60
N PHE A 52 -7.82 6.87 5.16
CA PHE A 52 -9.06 6.70 5.93
C PHE A 52 -9.73 5.32 5.83
N THR A 53 -9.46 4.54 4.78
CA THR A 53 -10.13 3.24 4.54
C THR A 53 -9.17 2.05 4.55
N GLY A 54 -7.98 2.24 5.12
CA GLY A 54 -6.76 1.66 4.61
C GLY A 54 -6.61 0.15 4.61
N LYS A 55 -7.28 -0.62 5.47
CA LYS A 55 -7.04 -2.08 5.49
C LYS A 55 -7.51 -2.76 4.21
N ALA A 56 -8.79 -2.62 3.87
CA ALA A 56 -9.36 -3.25 2.68
C ALA A 56 -8.69 -2.77 1.38
N LYS A 57 -8.26 -1.50 1.33
CA LYS A 57 -7.59 -0.95 0.13
C LYS A 57 -6.16 -1.44 -0.02
N ARG A 58 -5.40 -1.55 1.08
CA ARG A 58 -4.07 -2.15 1.05
C ARG A 58 -4.13 -3.62 0.66
N GLU A 59 -5.04 -4.39 1.25
CA GLU A 59 -5.23 -5.81 0.88
C GLU A 59 -5.60 -5.98 -0.60
N SER A 60 -6.43 -5.09 -1.15
CA SER A 60 -6.75 -5.07 -2.59
C SER A 60 -5.52 -4.84 -3.46
N ILE A 61 -4.64 -3.92 -3.07
CA ILE A 61 -3.41 -3.61 -3.80
C ILE A 61 -2.38 -4.75 -3.67
N GLN A 62 -2.25 -5.35 -2.49
CA GLN A 62 -1.43 -6.55 -2.28
C GLN A 62 -1.92 -7.70 -3.15
N GLY A 63 -3.23 -7.92 -3.22
CA GLY A 63 -3.82 -8.92 -4.11
C GLY A 63 -3.60 -8.62 -5.60
N ALA A 64 -3.53 -7.34 -5.98
CA ALA A 64 -3.21 -6.93 -7.34
C ALA A 64 -1.73 -7.21 -7.70
N TRP A 65 -0.80 -6.96 -6.78
CA TRP A 65 0.61 -7.35 -6.93
C TRP A 65 0.78 -8.88 -7.02
N ALA A 66 0.05 -9.64 -6.20
CA ALA A 66 0.13 -11.09 -6.22
C ALA A 66 -0.30 -11.70 -7.56
N LYS A 67 -1.26 -11.09 -8.27
CA LYS A 67 -1.68 -11.52 -9.62
C LYS A 67 -0.57 -11.43 -10.68
N VAL A 68 0.44 -10.59 -10.43
CA VAL A 68 1.61 -10.43 -11.31
C VAL A 68 2.88 -11.07 -10.71
N GLY A 69 2.72 -11.95 -9.72
CA GLY A 69 3.85 -12.70 -9.15
C GLY A 69 4.69 -11.94 -8.12
N ILE A 70 4.23 -10.78 -7.64
CA ILE A 70 4.92 -9.99 -6.62
C ILE A 70 4.21 -10.16 -5.28
N ASP A 71 4.96 -10.57 -4.26
CA ASP A 71 4.50 -10.49 -2.87
C ASP A 71 4.83 -9.10 -2.32
N ALA A 72 3.80 -8.32 -2.02
CA ALA A 72 3.94 -6.95 -1.55
C ALA A 72 3.48 -6.84 -0.09
N LYS A 73 4.30 -6.22 0.76
CA LYS A 73 3.93 -5.84 2.13
C LYS A 73 3.74 -4.33 2.18
N ILE A 74 2.49 -3.93 2.40
CA ILE A 74 2.12 -2.51 2.44
C ILE A 74 2.05 -2.05 3.88
N HIS A 75 3.02 -1.21 4.26
CA HIS A 75 3.15 -0.70 5.61
C HIS A 75 2.32 0.59 5.78
N ARG A 76 1.88 0.82 7.02
CA ARG A 76 1.18 2.06 7.42
C ARG A 76 2.15 3.12 7.93
N ASN A 77 3.31 2.72 8.43
CA ASN A 77 4.32 3.65 8.92
C ASN A 77 4.96 4.43 7.75
N ILE A 78 5.30 5.70 7.99
CA ILE A 78 6.01 6.57 7.04
C ILE A 78 7.51 6.24 6.95
N ASP A 79 8.06 5.63 8.00
CA ASP A 79 9.50 5.34 8.10
C ASP A 79 9.88 4.03 7.38
N THR A 80 8.90 3.16 7.14
CA THR A 80 9.11 1.85 6.50
C THR A 80 8.33 1.84 5.20
N GLY A 81 9.00 2.08 4.07
CA GLY A 81 8.43 2.01 2.70
C GLY A 81 7.70 0.68 2.43
N ASN A 82 6.96 0.57 1.32
CA ASN A 82 6.40 -0.74 0.97
C ASN A 82 7.53 -1.69 0.57
N GLU A 83 7.36 -2.97 0.90
CA GLU A 83 8.33 -4.00 0.54
C GLU A 83 7.77 -4.87 -0.58
N TYR A 84 8.63 -5.22 -1.55
CA TYR A 84 8.26 -6.03 -2.71
C TYR A 84 9.21 -7.21 -2.79
N TYR A 85 8.65 -8.39 -3.06
CA TYR A 85 9.41 -9.62 -3.15
C TYR A 85 9.06 -10.36 -4.43
N LEU A 86 10.09 -10.79 -5.16
CA LEU A 86 9.97 -11.68 -6.32
C LEU A 86 10.70 -12.98 -6.00
N ASN A 87 9.99 -14.10 -6.01
CA ASN A 87 10.53 -15.41 -5.64
C ASN A 87 11.23 -15.42 -4.26
N GLY A 88 10.72 -14.65 -3.30
CA GLY A 88 11.27 -14.53 -1.95
C GLY A 88 12.49 -13.60 -1.81
N GLN A 89 12.97 -13.01 -2.91
CA GLN A 89 14.03 -11.99 -2.87
C GLN A 89 13.41 -10.60 -2.84
N GLN A 90 13.86 -9.75 -1.90
CA GLN A 90 13.42 -8.37 -1.83
C GLN A 90 13.94 -7.60 -3.05
N ILE A 91 13.05 -6.85 -3.69
CA ILE A 91 13.34 -6.01 -4.85
C ILE A 91 12.78 -4.60 -4.60
N THR A 92 13.22 -3.66 -5.43
CA THR A 92 12.68 -2.30 -5.44
C THR A 92 11.27 -2.26 -6.07
N GLN A 93 10.52 -1.20 -5.77
CA GLN A 93 9.23 -0.94 -6.41
C GLN A 93 9.34 -0.88 -7.94
N GLU A 94 10.42 -0.28 -8.45
CA GLU A 94 10.61 -0.13 -9.90
C GLU A 94 10.87 -1.47 -10.58
N GLU A 95 11.66 -2.35 -9.95
CA GLU A 95 11.85 -3.72 -10.42
C GLU A 95 10.53 -4.51 -10.40
N ALA A 96 9.69 -4.31 -9.38
CA ALA A 96 8.36 -4.93 -9.30
C ALA A 96 7.44 -4.45 -10.44
N ARG A 97 7.44 -3.15 -10.75
CA ARG A 97 6.69 -2.59 -11.91
C ARG A 97 7.18 -3.15 -13.22
N GLN A 98 8.50 -3.20 -13.43
CA GLN A 98 9.07 -3.74 -14.65
C GLN A 98 8.72 -5.22 -14.82
N HIS A 99 8.77 -6.01 -13.74
CA HIS A 99 8.31 -7.39 -13.75
C HIS A 99 6.83 -7.50 -14.15
N ALA A 100 5.96 -6.70 -13.53
CA ALA A 100 4.54 -6.70 -13.84
C ALA A 100 4.23 -6.34 -15.30
N MET A 101 4.94 -5.37 -15.87
CA MET A 101 4.85 -5.03 -17.30
C MET A 101 5.30 -6.19 -18.19
N ASN A 102 6.39 -6.88 -17.82
CA ASN A 102 6.88 -8.04 -18.57
C ASN A 102 5.88 -9.22 -18.52
N VAL A 103 5.26 -9.47 -17.36
CA VAL A 103 4.26 -10.55 -17.17
C VAL A 103 3.00 -10.28 -17.99
N THR A 104 2.57 -9.03 -18.08
CA THR A 104 1.33 -8.64 -18.79
C THR A 104 1.55 -8.33 -20.26
N GLY A 105 2.80 -8.11 -20.69
CA GLY A 105 3.14 -7.62 -22.03
C GLY A 105 2.71 -6.18 -22.28
N HIS A 106 2.29 -5.44 -21.25
CA HIS A 106 1.84 -4.05 -21.35
C HIS A 106 2.91 -3.11 -20.80
N HIS A 107 3.66 -2.48 -21.70
CA HIS A 107 4.72 -1.54 -21.33
C HIS A 107 4.15 -0.12 -21.21
N MET A 108 4.37 0.51 -20.07
CA MET A 108 3.88 1.83 -19.74
C MET A 108 5.02 2.70 -19.19
N SER A 109 5.02 3.96 -19.60
CA SER A 109 5.79 5.03 -18.98
C SER A 109 5.08 5.58 -17.75
N GLU A 110 5.78 6.38 -16.93
CA GLU A 110 5.20 7.04 -15.76
C GLU A 110 3.98 7.92 -16.13
N SER A 111 4.02 8.61 -17.28
CA SER A 111 2.92 9.45 -17.75
C SER A 111 1.63 8.69 -18.08
N ASP A 112 1.71 7.38 -18.35
CA ASP A 112 0.54 6.58 -18.71
C ASP A 112 -0.36 6.25 -17.50
N TRP A 113 0.20 6.31 -16.29
CA TRP A 113 -0.53 5.95 -15.06
C TRP A 113 -0.49 7.01 -13.96
N LYS A 114 0.47 7.94 -13.99
CA LYS A 114 0.64 9.02 -13.00
C LYS A 114 -0.13 10.29 -13.38
N TRP A 115 -1.45 10.13 -13.47
CA TRP A 115 -2.42 11.22 -13.66
C TRP A 115 -3.45 11.24 -12.53
#